data_AF-A0AAE3ZKY1-F1
#
_entry.id   AF-A0AAE3ZKY1-F1
#
_cell.length_a   1.000
_cell.length_b   1.000
_cell.length_c   1.000
_cell.angle_alpha   90.00
_cell.angle_beta   90.00
_cell.angle_gamma   90.00
#
_symmetry.space_group_name_H-M   'P 1'
#
loop_
_entity.id
_entity.type
_entity.pdbx_description
1 polymer ?
#
loop_
_entity_poly.entity_id
_entity_poly.type
_entity_poly.pdbx_seq_one_letter_code
_entity_poly.pdbx_strand_id
1 'polypeptide(L)'
;MIRFEITEEPSPGVDGERFMYVPGRGLFRATCGAAGDIQLGEDRLRAIMSSARGPEALAHALDKAMGTAWDAELEPYRYAGDGAPNMVLTRVG
;
A
#
# COMPACT_ATOMS: atom_id res chain seq x y z
N MET A 1 -2.99 15.60 11.49
CA MET A 1 -3.47 15.09 10.18
C MET A 1 -3.43 13.57 10.21
N ILE A 2 -4.45 12.89 9.72
CA ILE A 2 -4.62 11.42 9.89
C ILE A 2 -3.72 10.62 8.94
N ARG A 3 -3.20 9.48 9.42
CA ARG A 3 -2.51 8.43 8.67
C ARG A 3 -3.12 7.10 9.06
N PHE A 4 -3.34 6.22 8.10
CA PHE A 4 -3.86 4.89 8.41
C PHE A 4 -3.45 3.86 7.36
N GLU A 5 -3.42 2.62 7.82
CA GLU A 5 -3.39 1.41 7.02
C GLU A 5 -4.57 0.54 7.48
N ILE A 6 -5.37 0.04 6.54
CA ILE A 6 -6.48 -0.87 6.80
C ILE A 6 -6.29 -2.06 5.86
N THR A 7 -6.39 -3.27 6.41
CA THR A 7 -6.43 -4.51 5.62
C THR A 7 -7.82 -5.13 5.74
N GLU A 8 -8.41 -5.45 4.60
CA GLU A 8 -9.64 -6.23 4.47
C GLU A 8 -9.25 -7.69 4.18
N GLU A 9 -9.81 -8.61 4.96
CA GLU A 9 -9.62 -10.04 4.75
C GLU A 9 -10.36 -10.52 3.49
N PRO A 10 -9.79 -11.47 2.73
CA PRO A 10 -10.48 -12.06 1.58
C PRO A 10 -11.78 -12.75 2.01
N SER A 11 -12.75 -12.79 1.08
CA SER A 11 -14.02 -13.49 1.26
C SER A 11 -14.32 -14.37 0.04
N PRO A 12 -15.32 -15.28 0.09
CA PRO A 12 -15.60 -16.17 -1.05
C PRO A 12 -15.85 -15.39 -2.35
N GLY A 13 -14.90 -15.50 -3.30
CA GLY A 13 -14.97 -14.84 -4.60
C GLY A 13 -14.47 -13.38 -4.62
N VAL A 14 -13.91 -12.88 -3.52
CA VAL A 14 -13.38 -11.52 -3.41
C VAL A 14 -12.00 -11.56 -2.75
N ASP A 15 -11.00 -10.97 -3.42
CA ASP A 15 -9.65 -10.87 -2.88
C ASP A 15 -9.61 -9.89 -1.70
N GLY A 16 -8.64 -10.08 -0.80
CA GLY A 16 -8.38 -9.10 0.26
C GLY A 16 -7.80 -7.82 -0.32
N GLU A 17 -8.03 -6.69 0.35
CA GLU A 17 -7.51 -5.38 -0.06
C GLU A 17 -6.76 -4.70 1.09
N ARG A 18 -5.74 -3.92 0.75
CA ARG A 18 -5.08 -2.98 1.65
C ARG A 18 -5.31 -1.55 1.19
N PHE A 19 -5.66 -0.71 2.15
CA PHE A 19 -5.89 0.72 1.99
C PHE A 19 -4.88 1.49 2.84
N MET A 20 -4.12 2.38 2.20
CA MET A 20 -3.13 3.22 2.87
C MET A 20 -3.45 4.69 2.58
N TYR A 21 -3.59 5.50 3.63
CA TYR A 21 -3.75 6.94 3.47
C TYR A 21 -2.60 7.69 4.11
N VAL A 22 -2.04 8.58 3.31
CA VAL A 22 -0.95 9.45 3.72
C VAL A 22 -1.26 10.90 3.32
N PRO A 23 -1.17 11.85 4.28
CA PRO A 23 -1.19 13.28 4.01
C PRO A 23 -0.34 13.71 2.82
N GLY A 24 -0.94 14.41 1.85
CA GLY A 24 -0.24 14.93 0.67
C GLY A 24 -0.01 13.89 -0.45
N ARG A 25 -0.18 12.60 -0.18
CA ARG A 25 -0.14 11.53 -1.20
C ARG A 25 -1.53 10.98 -1.54
N GLY A 26 -2.47 11.06 -0.61
CA GLY A 26 -3.84 10.57 -0.77
C GLY A 26 -3.97 9.09 -0.42
N LEU A 27 -5.03 8.47 -0.96
CA LEU A 27 -5.35 7.06 -0.74
C LEU A 27 -4.64 6.18 -1.78
N PHE A 28 -3.98 5.15 -1.31
CA PHE A 28 -3.52 4.03 -2.11
C PHE A 28 -4.36 2.80 -1.75
N ARG A 29 -4.69 2.00 -2.77
CA ARG A 29 -5.43 0.74 -2.63
C ARG A 29 -4.77 -0.34 -3.48
N ALA A 30 -4.61 -1.52 -2.92
CA ALA A 30 -4.10 -2.67 -3.63
C ALA A 30 -4.72 -3.97 -3.14
N THR A 31 -4.85 -4.93 -4.04
CA THR A 31 -5.15 -6.32 -3.70
C THR A 31 -3.99 -6.92 -2.92
N CYS A 32 -4.31 -7.67 -1.87
CA CYS A 32 -3.35 -8.36 -1.04
C CYS A 32 -3.45 -9.88 -1.21
N GLY A 33 -2.30 -10.51 -1.44
CA GLY A 33 -2.18 -11.96 -1.39
C GLY A 33 -2.26 -12.47 0.05
N ALA A 34 -2.43 -13.78 0.19
CA ALA A 34 -2.52 -14.44 1.50
C ALA A 34 -1.25 -14.25 2.37
N ALA A 35 -0.10 -13.93 1.76
CA ALA A 35 1.13 -13.63 2.48
C ALA A 35 1.23 -12.14 2.91
N GLY A 36 0.24 -11.32 2.56
CA GLY A 36 0.25 -9.86 2.79
C GLY A 36 1.03 -9.06 1.75
N ASP A 37 1.43 -9.69 0.65
CA ASP A 37 2.07 -9.08 -0.51
C ASP A 37 1.06 -8.30 -1.37
N ILE A 38 1.53 -7.26 -2.07
CA ILE A 38 0.70 -6.53 -3.03
C ILE A 38 0.69 -7.28 -4.36
N GLN A 39 -0.50 -7.60 -4.84
CA GLN A 39 -0.69 -8.27 -6.12
C GLN A 39 -0.98 -7.25 -7.23
N LEU A 40 -0.26 -7.37 -8.34
CA LEU A 40 -0.50 -6.60 -9.56
C LEU A 40 -1.05 -7.51 -10.64
N GLY A 41 -2.26 -7.21 -11.12
CA GLY A 41 -2.87 -7.95 -12.22
C GLY A 41 -2.08 -7.84 -13.52
N GLU A 42 -2.17 -8.87 -14.35
CA GLU A 42 -1.44 -8.97 -15.63
C GLU A 42 -1.68 -7.76 -16.54
N ASP A 43 -2.94 -7.34 -16.70
CA ASP A 43 -3.28 -6.18 -17.55
C ASP A 43 -2.64 -4.89 -17.05
N ARG A 44 -2.53 -4.73 -15.72
CA ARG A 44 -1.86 -3.58 -15.11
C ARG A 44 -0.36 -3.61 -15.39
N LEU A 45 0.27 -4.78 -15.29
CA LEU A 45 1.68 -4.95 -15.65
C LEU A 45 1.92 -4.67 -17.14
N ARG A 46 1.08 -5.21 -18.03
CA ARG A 46 1.14 -4.94 -19.48
C ARG A 46 0.99 -3.46 -19.78
N ALA A 47 0.06 -2.77 -19.13
CA ALA A 47 -0.13 -1.33 -19.28
C ALA A 47 1.12 -0.56 -18.86
N ILE A 48 1.71 -0.88 -17.69
CA ILE A 48 2.95 -0.25 -17.21
C ILE A 48 4.08 -0.47 -18.22
N MET A 49 4.31 -1.71 -18.65
CA MET A 49 5.35 -2.05 -19.62
C MET A 49 5.18 -1.34 -20.96
N SER A 50 3.94 -1.20 -21.43
CA SER A 50 3.65 -0.51 -22.70
C SER A 50 3.87 1.01 -22.63
N SER A 51 3.71 1.60 -21.44
CA SER A 51 3.80 3.05 -21.23
C SER A 51 5.20 3.54 -20.84
N ALA A 52 6.03 2.65 -20.28
CA ALA A 52 7.35 2.99 -19.78
C ALA A 52 8.33 3.30 -20.93
N ARG A 53 9.12 4.38 -20.79
CA ARG A 53 10.11 4.84 -21.78
C ARG A 53 11.54 4.54 -21.34
N GLY A 54 11.81 3.27 -21.03
CA GLY A 54 13.12 2.79 -20.59
C GLY A 54 13.12 2.19 -19.17
N PRO A 55 14.24 1.61 -18.73
CA PRO A 55 14.32 0.88 -17.47
C PRO A 55 14.00 1.71 -16.23
N GLU A 56 14.48 2.96 -16.15
CA GLU A 56 14.22 3.83 -14.99
C GLU A 56 12.75 4.22 -14.90
N ALA A 57 12.12 4.51 -16.04
CA ALA A 57 10.70 4.83 -16.10
C ALA A 57 9.84 3.62 -15.69
N LEU A 58 10.25 2.41 -16.09
CA LEU A 58 9.60 1.16 -15.69
C LEU A 58 9.71 0.93 -14.17
N ALA A 59 10.92 1.04 -13.62
CA ALA A 59 11.16 0.88 -12.18
C ALA A 59 10.30 1.87 -11.37
N HIS A 60 10.31 3.14 -11.75
CA HIS A 60 9.51 4.18 -11.09
C HIS A 60 7.99 3.93 -11.20
N ALA A 61 7.52 3.39 -12.33
CA ALA A 61 6.11 3.04 -12.50
C ALA A 61 5.71 1.84 -11.63
N LEU A 62 6.59 0.84 -11.48
CA LEU A 62 6.39 -0.29 -10.59
C LEU A 62 6.36 0.15 -9.11
N ASP A 63 7.28 1.02 -8.68
CA ASP A 63 7.28 1.56 -7.31
C ASP A 63 5.96 2.27 -6.97
N LYS A 64 5.44 3.05 -7.92
CA LYS A 64 4.13 3.69 -7.76
C LYS A 64 3.00 2.67 -7.73
N ALA A 65 3.06 1.63 -8.54
CA ALA A 65 2.05 0.58 -8.57
C ALA A 65 2.01 -0.24 -7.28
N MET A 66 3.17 -0.48 -6.66
CA MET A 66 3.34 -1.19 -5.39
C MET A 66 3.06 -0.30 -4.17
N GLY A 67 2.88 1.00 -4.33
CA GLY A 67 2.59 1.89 -3.20
C GLY A 67 3.77 2.07 -2.23
N THR A 68 5.01 1.84 -2.68
CA THR A 68 6.23 1.88 -1.86
C THR A 68 6.36 3.16 -1.04
N ALA A 69 5.93 4.30 -1.58
CA ALA A 69 5.99 5.58 -0.88
C ALA A 69 4.99 5.70 0.28
N TRP A 70 3.85 5.02 0.21
CA TRP A 70 2.90 4.92 1.33
C TRP A 70 3.45 3.98 2.40
N ASP A 71 3.92 2.81 1.96
CA ASP A 71 4.53 1.81 2.82
C ASP A 71 5.66 2.41 3.67
N ALA A 72 6.63 3.08 3.02
CA ALA A 72 7.74 3.73 3.71
C ALA A 72 7.32 4.85 4.69
N GLU A 73 6.22 5.56 4.42
CA GLU A 73 5.74 6.60 5.33
C GLU A 73 4.94 6.03 6.51
N LEU A 74 4.26 4.90 6.31
CA LEU A 74 3.48 4.22 7.35
C LEU A 74 4.32 3.27 8.20
N GLU A 75 5.46 2.80 7.68
CA GLU A 75 6.38 1.87 8.35
C GLU A 75 6.70 2.25 9.80
N PRO A 76 7.02 3.52 10.15
CA PRO A 76 7.27 3.88 11.54
C PRO A 76 6.09 3.56 12.46
N TYR A 77 4.85 3.71 11.98
CA TYR A 77 3.63 3.58 12.77
C TYR A 77 3.16 2.13 12.97
N ARG A 78 3.72 1.15 12.25
CA ARG A 78 3.34 -0.27 12.39
C ARG A 78 3.68 -0.83 13.77
N TYR A 79 4.75 -0.32 14.38
CA TYR A 79 5.19 -0.71 15.72
C TYR A 79 4.52 0.10 16.84
N ALA A 80 3.65 1.07 16.51
CA ALA A 80 2.96 1.89 17.50
C ALA A 80 2.01 1.09 18.42
N GLY A 81 1.54 -0.06 17.96
CA GLY A 81 0.72 -0.98 18.76
C GLY A 81 1.50 -1.80 19.78
N ASP A 82 2.83 -1.86 19.67
CA ASP A 82 3.70 -2.78 20.44
C ASP A 82 4.38 -2.11 21.65
N GLY A 83 3.84 -0.98 22.13
CA GLY A 83 4.33 -0.28 23.31
C GLY A 83 5.56 0.61 23.08
N ALA A 84 5.83 1.01 21.82
CA ALA A 84 6.89 1.95 21.50
C ALA A 84 6.64 3.32 22.17
N PRO A 85 7.62 3.89 22.89
CA PRO A 85 7.40 4.98 23.86
C PRO A 85 6.92 6.33 23.28
N ASN A 86 6.77 6.45 21.95
CA ASN A 86 6.56 7.74 21.29
C ASN A 86 5.52 7.70 20.15
N MET A 87 4.64 6.69 20.10
CA MET A 87 3.64 6.60 19.02
C MET A 87 2.20 6.55 19.54
N VAL A 88 1.46 7.61 19.24
CA VAL A 88 0.05 7.75 19.60
C VAL A 88 -0.81 7.29 18.42
N LEU A 89 -1.43 6.11 18.55
CA LEU A 89 -2.59 5.74 17.74
C LEU A 89 -3.82 6.40 18.37
N THR A 90 -4.43 7.37 17.70
CA THR A 90 -5.74 7.88 18.13
C THR A 90 -6.79 6.82 17.82
N ARG A 91 -7.24 6.12 18.86
CA ARG A 91 -8.42 5.25 18.78
C ARG A 91 -9.63 6.14 18.55
N VAL A 92 -10.31 5.97 17.42
CA VAL A 92 -11.67 6.49 17.22
C VAL A 92 -12.64 5.39 17.60
N GLY A 93 -13.35 5.62 18.71
CA GLY A 93 -14.40 4.79 19.29
C GLY A 93 -15.11 5.60 20.36
#